data_AF-A0A7X7QZ62-F1
#
_entry.id   AF-A0A7X7QZ62-F1
#
_cell.length_a   1.000
_cell.length_b   1.000
_cell.length_c   1.000
_cell.angle_alpha   90.00
_cell.angle_beta   90.00
_cell.angle_gamma   90.00
#
_symmetry.space_group_name_H-M   'P 1'
#
loop_
_entity.id
_entity.type
_entity.pdbx_description
1 polymer ?
#
loop_
_entity_poly.entity_id
_entity_poly.type
_entity_poly.pdbx_seq_one_letter_code
_entity_poly.pdbx_strand_id
1 'polypeptide(L)'
;MKRFALMTTAAMVAALATAAHAANAARADFSWQQPHARVLPNGDLEWAPKAFVFEKGASVRYIDFDAGDDTKDGRTRQTAWKHHPWDASAAGLARECTGIHTYVFKRGVAYRGMLKASDSGKQGNPIRLTSDPAWGTGEAALYGSTMVTGGWKRCAAADAPAGMPEPRKVWYLDIGTEFNPRCVFETRTAAIHRIHIARNPNFSESNPDDLMADWFTWTGPSN
;
A
#
# COMPACT_ATOMS: atom_id res chain seq x y z
N MET A 1 -72.98 -13.45 61.78
CA MET A 1 -73.22 -13.13 60.36
C MET A 1 -72.21 -13.90 59.49
N LYS A 2 -72.72 -14.68 58.52
CA LYS A 2 -72.12 -15.19 57.24
C LYS A 2 -70.63 -15.63 57.25
N ARG A 3 -70.31 -16.94 57.19
CA ARG A 3 -70.22 -17.87 56.03
C ARG A 3 -69.02 -17.66 55.07
N PHE A 4 -68.05 -18.60 55.15
CA PHE A 4 -67.39 -19.40 54.10
C PHE A 4 -67.20 -18.85 52.65
N ALA A 5 -65.96 -19.05 52.17
CA ALA A 5 -65.57 -19.73 50.92
C ALA A 5 -65.06 -18.93 49.70
N LEU A 6 -63.95 -19.49 49.20
CA LEU A 6 -63.58 -19.79 47.82
C LEU A 6 -62.84 -18.76 46.94
N MET A 7 -61.66 -19.23 46.52
CA MET A 7 -60.86 -18.87 45.35
C MET A 7 -61.66 -18.38 44.14
N THR A 8 -61.09 -17.40 43.43
CA THR A 8 -61.09 -17.42 41.96
C THR A 8 -59.86 -16.68 41.42
N THR A 9 -59.02 -17.46 40.76
CA THR A 9 -57.97 -17.06 39.82
C THR A 9 -58.56 -16.20 38.70
N ALA A 10 -57.92 -15.08 38.40
CA ALA A 10 -58.05 -14.42 37.10
C ALA A 10 -56.65 -13.96 36.66
N ALA A 11 -56.05 -14.77 35.81
CA ALA A 11 -54.87 -14.44 35.05
C ALA A 11 -55.19 -13.26 34.12
N MET A 12 -54.36 -12.22 34.15
CA MET A 12 -54.31 -11.23 33.09
C MET A 12 -52.94 -11.33 32.41
N VAL A 13 -52.90 -12.20 31.41
CA VAL A 13 -51.87 -12.23 30.37
C VAL A 13 -52.39 -11.32 29.25
N ALA A 14 -51.66 -10.24 28.96
CA ALA A 14 -51.78 -9.48 27.72
C ALA A 14 -50.37 -8.99 27.34
N ALA A 15 -49.69 -9.79 26.52
CA ALA A 15 -49.28 -9.47 25.14
C ALA A 15 -48.05 -8.54 25.08
N LEU A 16 -46.84 -9.12 24.97
CA LEU A 16 -46.12 -9.31 23.70
C LEU A 16 -46.10 -8.06 22.82
N ALA A 17 -44.95 -7.37 22.79
CA ALA A 17 -44.10 -7.25 21.59
C ALA A 17 -43.09 -6.09 21.76
N THR A 18 -42.16 -6.18 22.72
CA THR A 18 -40.88 -5.48 22.51
C THR A 18 -40.07 -6.34 21.56
N ALA A 19 -40.10 -5.96 20.28
CA ALA A 19 -39.20 -6.45 19.26
C ALA A 19 -37.77 -6.35 19.78
N ALA A 20 -37.23 -7.47 20.27
CA ALA A 20 -35.81 -7.69 20.34
C ALA A 20 -35.34 -7.62 18.88
N HIS A 21 -34.95 -6.43 18.45
CA HIS A 21 -34.17 -6.28 17.24
C HIS A 21 -32.94 -7.14 17.45
N ALA A 22 -32.95 -8.29 16.79
CA ALA A 22 -31.80 -9.13 16.62
C ALA A 22 -30.76 -8.27 15.91
N ALA A 23 -29.89 -7.61 16.68
CA ALA A 23 -28.54 -7.34 16.22
C ALA A 23 -27.85 -8.71 16.20
N ASN A 24 -28.21 -9.52 15.22
CA ASN A 24 -27.40 -10.61 14.75
C ASN A 24 -26.20 -9.93 14.10
N ALA A 25 -25.31 -9.39 14.92
CA ALA A 25 -23.99 -8.96 14.49
C ALA A 25 -23.30 -10.25 14.09
N ALA A 26 -23.50 -10.66 12.84
CA ALA A 26 -22.77 -11.72 12.20
C ALA A 26 -21.30 -11.47 12.56
N ARG A 27 -20.67 -12.44 13.22
CA ARG A 27 -19.27 -12.35 13.56
C ARG A 27 -18.54 -11.98 12.28
N ALA A 28 -17.92 -10.81 12.27
CA ALA A 28 -17.18 -10.33 11.12
C ALA A 28 -15.95 -11.24 10.97
N ASP A 29 -16.12 -12.31 10.19
CA ASP A 29 -15.10 -13.32 9.94
C ASP A 29 -13.96 -12.75 9.07
N PHE A 30 -14.20 -11.64 8.38
CA PHE A 30 -13.22 -10.96 7.55
C PHE A 30 -12.95 -9.51 7.98
N SER A 31 -11.73 -9.03 7.70
CA SER A 31 -11.31 -7.66 8.06
C SER A 31 -12.14 -6.58 7.38
N TRP A 32 -12.67 -6.81 6.17
CA TRP A 32 -13.51 -5.85 5.43
C TRP A 32 -14.94 -5.72 5.97
N GLN A 33 -15.35 -6.61 6.89
CA GLN A 33 -16.64 -6.52 7.59
C GLN A 33 -16.54 -5.68 8.88
N GLN A 34 -15.31 -5.31 9.28
CA GLN A 34 -15.07 -4.49 10.46
C GLN A 34 -15.02 -3.01 10.05
N PRO A 35 -15.60 -2.09 10.82
CA PRO A 35 -15.46 -0.67 10.56
C PRO A 35 -14.00 -0.24 10.75
N HIS A 36 -13.39 0.35 9.72
CA HIS A 36 -12.09 1.02 9.77
C HIS A 36 -12.24 2.54 9.69
N ALA A 37 -13.41 3.05 10.07
CA ALA A 37 -13.72 4.45 10.15
C ALA A 37 -14.59 4.71 11.38
N ARG A 38 -14.45 5.90 11.98
CA ARG A 38 -15.36 6.39 13.02
C ARG A 38 -16.31 7.42 12.45
N VAL A 39 -17.57 7.39 12.89
CA VAL A 39 -18.56 8.41 12.54
C VAL A 39 -18.35 9.62 13.44
N LEU A 40 -18.17 10.79 12.84
CA LEU A 40 -18.05 12.06 13.54
C LEU A 40 -19.44 12.61 13.91
N PRO A 41 -19.55 13.55 14.89
CA PRO A 41 -20.83 14.10 15.32
C PRO A 41 -21.68 14.75 14.21
N ASN A 42 -21.04 15.22 13.13
CA ASN A 42 -21.69 15.80 11.95
C ASN A 42 -22.13 14.75 10.92
N GLY A 43 -21.89 13.46 11.17
CA GLY A 43 -22.21 12.36 10.26
C GLY A 43 -21.08 11.96 9.30
N ASP A 44 -19.96 12.68 9.29
CA ASP A 44 -18.81 12.35 8.43
C ASP A 44 -18.10 11.08 8.91
N LEU A 45 -17.32 10.47 8.01
CA LEU A 45 -16.46 9.34 8.32
C LEU A 45 -15.01 9.79 8.39
N GLU A 46 -14.34 9.46 9.49
CA GLU A 46 -12.90 9.63 9.62
C GLU A 46 -12.21 8.27 9.58
N TRP A 47 -11.18 8.14 8.75
CA TRP A 47 -10.34 6.95 8.67
C TRP A 47 -9.72 6.62 10.03
N ALA A 48 -9.98 5.43 10.54
CA ALA A 48 -9.55 4.96 11.86
C ALA A 48 -9.14 3.47 11.80
N PRO A 49 -8.01 3.15 11.16
CA PRO A 49 -7.55 1.78 11.03
C PRO A 49 -7.08 1.23 12.38
N LYS A 50 -7.06 -0.09 12.51
CA LYS A 50 -6.39 -0.74 13.65
C LYS A 50 -4.89 -0.44 13.60
N ALA A 51 -4.28 -0.22 14.76
CA ALA A 51 -2.84 -0.05 14.86
C ALA A 51 -2.11 -1.27 14.31
N PHE A 52 -1.01 -1.04 13.60
CA PHE A 52 -0.17 -2.11 13.09
C PHE A 52 0.46 -2.90 14.25
N VAL A 53 0.34 -4.23 14.20
CA VAL A 53 0.95 -5.15 15.16
C VAL A 53 1.91 -6.07 14.40
N PHE A 54 3.16 -6.13 14.89
CA PHE A 54 4.13 -7.06 14.35
C PHE A 54 3.83 -8.49 14.83
N GLU A 55 3.21 -9.28 13.95
CA GLU A 55 3.00 -10.71 14.14
C GLU A 55 4.05 -11.53 13.39
N LYS A 56 4.59 -12.57 14.03
CA LYS A 56 5.54 -13.50 13.42
C LYS A 56 5.18 -14.95 13.72
N GLY A 57 5.42 -15.82 12.74
CA GLY A 57 5.40 -17.26 12.91
C GLY A 57 6.68 -17.78 13.59
N ALA A 58 6.76 -19.10 13.75
CA ALA A 58 7.90 -19.77 14.38
C ALA A 58 9.21 -19.62 13.59
N SER A 59 9.12 -19.42 12.27
CA SER A 59 10.28 -19.29 11.38
C SER A 59 10.29 -17.92 10.71
N VAL A 60 11.34 -17.15 10.97
CA VAL A 60 11.48 -15.75 10.55
C VAL A 60 12.69 -15.60 9.63
N ARG A 61 12.57 -14.76 8.61
CA ARG A 61 13.65 -14.31 7.74
C ARG A 61 13.68 -12.79 7.67
N TYR A 62 14.85 -12.20 7.79
CA TYR A 62 15.07 -10.76 7.73
C TYR A 62 15.62 -10.37 6.36
N ILE A 63 15.10 -9.27 5.80
CA ILE A 63 15.45 -8.76 4.48
C ILE A 63 15.86 -7.30 4.61
N ASP A 64 17.09 -7.00 4.19
CA ASP A 64 17.66 -5.67 4.06
C ASP A 64 18.20 -5.52 2.64
N PHE A 65 17.39 -4.94 1.74
CA PHE A 65 17.74 -4.82 0.33
C PHE A 65 19.02 -4.00 0.08
N ASP A 66 19.33 -3.07 0.99
CA ASP A 66 20.49 -2.20 0.85
C ASP A 66 21.77 -2.95 1.23
N ALA A 67 21.83 -3.45 2.46
CA ALA A 67 23.05 -4.00 3.07
C ALA A 67 23.06 -5.52 3.30
N GLY A 68 21.99 -6.22 2.97
CA GLY A 68 21.86 -7.66 3.18
C GLY A 68 22.77 -8.50 2.29
N ASP A 69 22.90 -9.78 2.64
CA ASP A 69 23.73 -10.77 1.95
C ASP A 69 22.98 -12.11 1.85
N ASP A 70 22.67 -12.49 0.62
CA ASP A 70 21.88 -13.69 0.29
C ASP A 70 22.58 -15.01 0.64
N THR A 71 23.89 -14.98 0.92
CA THR A 71 24.65 -16.16 1.36
C THR A 71 24.50 -16.47 2.84
N LYS A 72 23.92 -15.56 3.63
CA LYS A 72 23.69 -15.74 5.08
C LYS A 72 22.43 -16.55 5.36
N ASP A 73 22.17 -16.88 6.62
CA ASP A 73 21.01 -17.72 6.97
C ASP A 73 19.66 -16.97 7.02
N GLY A 74 19.68 -15.63 7.01
CA GLY A 74 18.49 -14.79 7.07
C GLY A 74 17.80 -14.77 8.44
N ARG A 75 18.30 -15.48 9.46
CA ARG A 75 17.54 -15.75 10.71
C ARG A 75 17.62 -14.60 11.72
N THR A 76 18.54 -13.67 11.54
CA THR A 76 18.73 -12.50 12.41
C THR A 76 18.80 -11.22 11.60
N ARG A 77 18.67 -10.08 12.27
CA ARG A 77 18.82 -8.75 11.63
C ARG A 77 20.22 -8.55 11.04
N GLN A 78 21.26 -9.15 11.66
CA GLN A 78 22.66 -9.07 11.25
C GLN A 78 22.98 -10.01 10.08
N THR A 79 22.21 -11.10 9.94
CA THR A 79 22.36 -12.09 8.87
C THR A 79 21.25 -11.95 7.82
N ALA A 80 20.64 -10.76 7.72
CA ALA A 80 19.55 -10.48 6.81
C ALA A 80 19.97 -10.67 5.34
N TRP A 81 19.04 -11.18 4.54
CA TRP A 81 19.22 -11.32 3.10
C TRP A 81 19.07 -10.00 2.38
N LYS A 82 19.67 -9.89 1.20
CA LYS A 82 19.44 -8.76 0.30
C LYS A 82 18.09 -8.92 -0.40
N HIS A 83 17.80 -10.13 -0.86
CA HIS A 83 16.62 -10.42 -1.64
C HIS A 83 15.69 -11.41 -0.93
N HIS A 84 14.40 -11.25 -1.19
CA HIS A 84 13.40 -12.25 -0.85
C HIS A 84 13.58 -13.49 -1.75
N PRO A 85 13.31 -14.73 -1.29
CA PRO A 85 13.45 -15.95 -2.11
C PRO A 85 12.66 -15.94 -3.43
N TRP A 86 11.52 -15.26 -3.43
CA TRP A 86 10.64 -15.04 -4.59
C TRP A 86 11.14 -13.98 -5.58
N ASP A 87 12.29 -13.35 -5.31
CA ASP A 87 12.92 -12.43 -6.23
C ASP A 87 13.80 -13.19 -7.22
N ALA A 88 13.70 -12.84 -8.51
CA ALA A 88 14.55 -13.44 -9.54
C ALA A 88 16.04 -13.15 -9.33
N SER A 89 16.37 -12.05 -8.63
CA SER A 89 17.75 -11.66 -8.30
C SER A 89 18.29 -12.31 -7.03
N ALA A 90 17.46 -13.07 -6.30
CA ALA A 90 17.92 -13.76 -5.10
C ALA A 90 18.98 -14.81 -5.47
N ALA A 91 20.02 -14.87 -4.65
CA ALA A 91 21.10 -15.85 -4.77
C ALA A 91 21.24 -16.68 -3.48
N GLY A 92 22.25 -17.56 -3.43
CA GLY A 92 22.68 -18.26 -2.22
C GLY A 92 21.55 -18.94 -1.42
N LEU A 93 21.66 -18.89 -0.10
CA LEU A 93 20.70 -19.50 0.83
C LEU A 93 19.33 -18.80 0.78
N ALA A 94 19.29 -17.51 0.44
CA ALA A 94 18.02 -16.80 0.24
C ALA A 94 17.21 -17.45 -0.90
N ARG A 95 17.84 -17.71 -2.04
CA ARG A 95 17.18 -18.29 -3.22
C ARG A 95 16.69 -19.72 -3.00
N GLU A 96 17.41 -20.48 -2.19
CA GLU A 96 17.09 -21.88 -1.85
C GLU A 96 15.97 -22.00 -0.82
N CYS A 97 15.67 -20.93 -0.08
CA CYS A 97 14.66 -20.96 0.96
C CYS A 97 13.25 -21.13 0.38
N THR A 98 12.51 -22.11 0.91
CA THR A 98 11.13 -22.45 0.51
C THR A 98 10.28 -22.76 1.73
N GLY A 99 8.96 -22.76 1.57
CA GLY A 99 8.02 -23.07 2.64
C GLY A 99 7.51 -21.86 3.42
N ILE A 100 7.00 -22.12 4.64
CA ILE A 100 6.19 -21.15 5.38
C ILE A 100 7.05 -20.35 6.36
N HIS A 101 7.28 -19.08 6.03
CA HIS A 101 8.07 -18.16 6.84
C HIS A 101 7.38 -16.80 7.03
N THR A 102 7.81 -16.08 8.07
CA THR A 102 7.59 -14.64 8.19
C THR A 102 8.81 -13.91 7.67
N TYR A 103 8.63 -13.14 6.59
CA TYR A 103 9.65 -12.29 5.99
C TYR A 103 9.48 -10.87 6.53
N VAL A 104 10.48 -10.41 7.28
CA VAL A 104 10.53 -9.08 7.87
C VAL A 104 11.40 -8.22 6.98
N PHE A 105 10.81 -7.22 6.35
CA PHE A 105 11.52 -6.21 5.58
C PHE A 105 11.96 -5.08 6.50
N LYS A 106 13.21 -4.64 6.37
CA LYS A 106 13.77 -3.54 7.16
C LYS A 106 13.03 -2.24 6.86
N ARG A 107 12.58 -1.54 7.91
CA ARG A 107 11.94 -0.23 7.76
C ARG A 107 12.94 0.83 7.30
N GLY A 108 12.50 1.74 6.45
CA GLY A 108 13.34 2.78 5.85
C GLY A 108 14.15 2.33 4.65
N VAL A 109 14.09 1.05 4.30
CA VAL A 109 14.73 0.51 3.10
C VAL A 109 13.67 0.28 2.04
N ALA A 110 13.91 0.84 0.85
CA ALA A 110 13.09 0.57 -0.32
C ALA A 110 13.56 -0.73 -0.99
N TYR A 111 12.71 -1.75 -0.97
CA TYR A 111 12.94 -2.98 -1.72
C TYR A 111 12.60 -2.75 -3.20
N ARG A 112 13.59 -2.84 -4.09
CA ARG A 112 13.45 -2.56 -5.53
C ARG A 112 13.61 -3.82 -6.37
N GLY A 113 12.82 -4.83 -6.04
CA GLY A 113 12.80 -6.10 -6.73
C GLY A 113 11.38 -6.53 -7.07
N MET A 114 11.24 -7.72 -7.66
CA MET A 114 9.96 -8.28 -8.09
C MET A 114 9.71 -9.59 -7.37
N LEU A 115 8.63 -9.65 -6.57
CA LEU A 115 8.28 -10.85 -5.82
C LEU A 115 7.28 -11.69 -6.62
N LYS A 116 7.73 -12.85 -7.11
CA LYS A 116 6.86 -13.84 -7.75
C LYS A 116 6.63 -15.02 -6.80
N ALA A 117 5.51 -14.98 -6.07
CA ALA A 117 5.20 -16.00 -5.08
C ALA A 117 5.17 -17.42 -5.66
N SER A 118 5.89 -18.34 -5.01
CA SER A 118 5.98 -19.76 -5.40
C SER A 118 5.48 -20.73 -4.31
N ASP A 119 5.18 -20.23 -3.12
CA ASP A 119 4.78 -21.03 -1.97
C ASP A 119 3.42 -20.58 -1.42
N SER A 120 2.75 -21.48 -0.71
CA SER A 120 1.48 -21.23 -0.04
C SER A 120 1.58 -21.45 1.46
N GLY A 121 0.93 -20.58 2.22
CA GLY A 121 0.70 -20.80 3.64
C GLY A 121 -0.30 -21.94 3.90
N LYS A 122 -0.52 -22.24 5.18
CA LYS A 122 -1.56 -23.15 5.67
C LYS A 122 -2.51 -22.39 6.58
N GLN A 123 -3.69 -22.95 6.81
CA GLN A 123 -4.61 -22.43 7.83
C GLN A 123 -3.90 -22.35 9.19
N GLY A 124 -3.99 -21.21 9.86
CA GLY A 124 -3.30 -20.95 11.13
C GLY A 124 -1.77 -20.77 11.03
N ASN A 125 -1.17 -21.01 9.86
CA ASN A 125 0.26 -20.84 9.62
C ASN A 125 0.49 -20.19 8.24
N PRO A 126 0.15 -18.90 8.07
CA PRO A 126 0.31 -18.20 6.80
C PRO A 126 1.77 -17.82 6.55
N ILE A 127 2.12 -17.63 5.28
CA ILE A 127 3.31 -16.85 4.90
C ILE A 127 3.00 -15.39 5.18
N ARG A 128 3.93 -14.68 5.81
CA ARG A 128 3.75 -13.27 6.19
C ARG A 128 4.86 -12.42 5.62
N LEU A 129 4.49 -11.37 4.90
CA LEU A 129 5.40 -10.31 4.50
C LEU A 129 5.06 -9.11 5.38
N THR A 130 6.00 -8.66 6.19
CA THR A 130 5.74 -7.67 7.24
C THR A 130 6.99 -6.85 7.56
N SER A 131 6.88 -5.96 8.54
CA SER A 131 8.00 -5.19 9.08
C SER A 131 7.97 -5.20 10.61
N ASP A 132 9.14 -5.03 11.23
CA ASP A 132 9.28 -4.89 12.67
C ASP A 132 9.51 -3.41 13.01
N PRO A 133 8.60 -2.74 13.76
CA PRO A 133 8.78 -1.35 14.19
C PRO A 133 10.07 -1.08 14.96
N ALA A 134 10.67 -2.11 15.57
CA ALA A 134 11.94 -2.04 16.27
C ALA A 134 13.17 -2.27 15.36
N TRP A 135 13.00 -2.38 14.04
CA TRP A 135 14.09 -2.58 13.10
C TRP A 135 14.01 -1.65 11.88
N GLY A 136 14.86 -0.62 11.90
CA GLY A 136 14.86 0.46 10.91
C GLY A 136 13.95 1.63 11.31
N THR A 137 13.81 2.61 10.42
CA THR A 137 13.02 3.83 10.69
C THR A 137 12.33 4.29 9.41
N GLY A 138 11.06 4.69 9.48
CA GLY A 138 10.22 4.96 8.30
C GLY A 138 9.41 3.74 7.89
N GLU A 139 8.89 3.69 6.67
CA GLU A 139 8.09 2.55 6.18
C GLU A 139 8.98 1.49 5.51
N ALA A 140 8.55 0.22 5.54
CA ALA A 140 9.12 -0.80 4.68
C ALA A 140 8.37 -0.79 3.35
N ALA A 141 9.02 -0.33 2.29
CA ALA A 141 8.36 -0.07 1.01
C ALA A 141 8.84 -1.02 -0.09
N LEU A 142 7.90 -1.55 -0.88
CA LEU A 142 8.18 -2.29 -2.11
C LEU A 142 7.97 -1.34 -3.30
N TYR A 143 9.01 -1.09 -4.09
CA TYR A 143 8.93 -0.19 -5.24
C TYR A 143 9.25 -0.91 -6.55
N GLY A 144 8.27 -0.97 -7.45
CA GLY A 144 8.43 -1.41 -8.82
C GLY A 144 9.09 -0.36 -9.74
N SER A 145 9.98 0.47 -9.19
CA SER A 145 10.66 1.55 -9.91
C SER A 145 12.17 1.46 -9.78
N THR A 146 12.87 1.90 -10.83
CA THR A 146 14.33 2.04 -10.82
C THR A 146 14.69 3.40 -10.25
N MET A 147 15.62 3.43 -9.30
CA MET A 147 16.16 4.69 -8.77
C MET A 147 17.18 5.26 -9.76
N VAL A 148 17.01 6.52 -10.15
CA VAL A 148 18.00 7.27 -10.90
C VAL A 148 18.81 8.11 -9.92
N THR A 149 20.06 7.73 -9.67
CA THR A 149 20.94 8.39 -8.68
C THR A 149 21.90 9.42 -9.29
N GLY A 150 22.00 9.49 -10.62
CA GLY A 150 22.92 10.39 -11.31
C GLY A 150 22.78 10.31 -12.83
N GLY A 151 23.75 10.91 -13.54
CA GLY A 151 23.82 10.88 -15.01
C GLY A 151 23.03 11.99 -15.73
N TRP A 152 22.35 12.86 -14.98
CA TRP A 152 21.65 14.02 -15.53
C TRP A 152 22.63 14.99 -16.18
N LYS A 153 22.34 15.39 -17.42
CA LYS A 153 23.10 16.37 -18.19
C LYS A 153 22.24 17.60 -18.42
N ARG A 154 22.82 18.80 -18.23
CA ARG A 154 22.16 20.04 -18.61
C ARG A 154 22.20 20.14 -20.13
N CYS A 155 21.04 20.34 -20.76
CA CYS A 155 20.92 20.43 -22.21
C CYS A 155 21.63 21.69 -22.73
N ALA A 156 22.49 21.52 -23.74
CA ALA A 156 23.06 22.62 -24.50
C ALA A 156 22.24 22.89 -25.77
N ALA A 157 22.42 24.06 -26.38
CA ALA A 157 21.71 24.41 -27.60
C ALA A 157 21.99 23.45 -28.78
N ALA A 158 23.18 22.82 -28.80
CA ALA A 158 23.56 21.84 -29.81
C ALA A 158 22.89 20.47 -29.63
N ASP A 159 22.50 20.13 -28.40
CA ASP A 159 21.85 18.85 -28.07
C ASP A 159 20.32 18.95 -28.13
N ALA A 160 19.79 20.17 -28.22
CA ALA A 160 18.36 20.44 -28.16
C ALA A 160 17.68 20.08 -29.49
N PRO A 161 16.50 19.42 -29.45
CA PRO A 161 15.66 19.27 -30.63
C PRO A 161 15.33 20.63 -31.25
N ALA A 162 15.23 20.66 -32.58
CA ALA A 162 14.91 21.88 -33.31
C ALA A 162 13.60 22.51 -32.81
N GLY A 163 13.63 23.82 -32.53
CA GLY A 163 12.47 24.57 -32.04
C GLY A 163 12.25 24.52 -30.52
N MET A 164 13.08 23.82 -29.74
CA MET A 164 12.98 23.84 -28.29
C MET A 164 13.33 25.23 -27.71
N PRO A 165 12.42 25.88 -26.96
CA PRO A 165 12.74 27.13 -26.28
C PRO A 165 13.62 26.89 -25.05
N GLU A 166 14.56 27.81 -24.80
CA GLU A 166 15.38 27.85 -23.58
C GLU A 166 16.05 26.52 -23.17
N PRO A 167 16.79 25.83 -24.06
CA PRO A 167 17.31 24.48 -23.80
C PRO A 167 18.18 24.39 -22.54
N ARG A 168 18.87 25.48 -22.18
CA ARG A 168 19.72 25.55 -20.97
C ARG A 168 18.97 25.43 -19.65
N LYS A 169 17.63 25.52 -19.64
CA LYS A 169 16.79 25.27 -18.45
C LYS A 169 16.41 23.80 -18.28
N VAL A 170 16.69 22.95 -19.27
CA VAL A 170 16.29 21.53 -19.28
C VAL A 170 17.48 20.65 -18.89
N TRP A 171 17.20 19.63 -18.07
CA TRP A 171 18.11 18.52 -17.80
C TRP A 171 17.54 17.25 -18.41
N TYR A 172 18.41 16.41 -18.94
CA TYR A 172 18.01 15.14 -19.56
C TYR A 172 18.92 13.99 -19.12
N LEU A 173 18.41 12.78 -19.27
CA LEU A 173 19.12 11.54 -19.03
C LEU A 173 18.71 10.55 -20.12
N ASP A 174 19.71 9.92 -20.74
CA ASP A 174 19.51 8.84 -21.69
C ASP A 174 19.20 7.55 -20.91
N ILE A 175 17.98 7.02 -21.05
CA ILE A 175 17.51 5.81 -20.34
C ILE A 175 17.48 4.54 -21.23
N GLY A 176 18.02 4.65 -22.45
CA GLY A 176 17.97 3.59 -23.45
C GLY A 176 16.59 3.43 -24.09
N THR A 177 16.46 2.43 -24.97
CA THR A 177 15.22 2.13 -25.70
C THR A 177 14.39 1.02 -25.06
N GLU A 178 15.00 0.24 -24.16
CA GLU A 178 14.34 -0.87 -23.46
C GLU A 178 13.37 -0.40 -22.37
N PHE A 179 13.44 0.88 -21.99
CA PHE A 179 12.63 1.44 -20.92
C PHE A 179 11.78 2.61 -21.42
N ASN A 180 10.46 2.49 -21.25
CA ASN A 180 9.50 3.54 -21.60
C ASN A 180 8.64 3.91 -20.37
N PRO A 181 9.18 4.72 -19.44
CA PRO A 181 8.49 5.06 -18.22
C PRO A 181 7.26 5.91 -18.50
N ARG A 182 6.11 5.51 -17.95
CA ARG A 182 4.87 6.31 -18.00
C ARG A 182 4.75 7.30 -16.84
N CYS A 183 5.59 7.16 -15.82
CA CYS A 183 5.65 8.06 -14.69
C CYS A 183 7.12 8.27 -14.29
N VAL A 184 7.44 9.51 -13.94
CA VAL A 184 8.70 9.86 -13.30
C VAL A 184 8.34 10.50 -11.96
N PHE A 185 9.08 10.12 -10.93
CA PHE A 185 8.92 10.66 -9.59
C PHE A 185 10.24 11.23 -9.13
N GLU A 186 10.19 12.41 -8.53
CA GLU A 186 11.31 13.05 -7.90
C GLU A 186 11.21 12.85 -6.39
N THR A 187 12.28 12.35 -5.79
CA THR A 187 12.41 12.33 -4.33
C THR A 187 13.06 13.65 -3.90
N ARG A 188 12.28 14.54 -3.29
CA ARG A 188 12.79 15.76 -2.65
C ARG A 188 12.71 15.58 -1.15
N THR A 189 13.85 15.52 -0.46
CA THR A 189 13.90 15.18 0.97
C THR A 189 13.22 13.83 1.25
N ALA A 190 12.19 13.77 2.10
CA ALA A 190 11.40 12.57 2.38
C ALA A 190 10.13 12.44 1.52
N ALA A 191 9.81 13.43 0.68
CA ALA A 191 8.59 13.45 -0.13
C ALA A 191 8.84 12.92 -1.54
N ILE A 192 7.86 12.16 -2.05
CA ILE A 192 7.85 11.66 -3.42
C ILE A 192 6.89 12.53 -4.23
N HIS A 193 7.41 13.25 -5.20
CA HIS A 193 6.64 14.12 -6.07
C HIS A 193 6.55 13.51 -7.46
N ARG A 194 5.34 13.35 -8.00
CA ARG A 194 5.17 12.96 -9.38
C ARG A 194 5.56 14.14 -10.28
N ILE A 195 6.49 13.91 -11.21
CA ILE A 195 6.77 14.88 -12.27
C ILE A 195 5.65 14.75 -13.30
N HIS A 196 4.98 15.86 -13.59
CA HIS A 196 3.95 15.89 -14.61
C HIS A 196 4.56 15.67 -16.00
N ILE A 197 3.89 14.84 -16.81
CA ILE A 197 4.26 14.66 -18.20
C ILE A 197 3.94 15.96 -18.94
N ALA A 198 4.87 16.41 -19.78
CA ALA A 198 4.63 17.56 -20.65
C ALA A 198 3.40 17.30 -21.53
N ARG A 199 2.43 18.23 -21.50
CA ARG A 199 1.19 18.17 -22.27
C ARG A 199 0.79 19.56 -22.76
N ASN A 200 -0.03 19.62 -23.80
CA ASN A 200 -0.65 20.84 -24.29
C ASN A 200 -2.19 20.70 -24.24
N PRO A 201 -2.92 21.58 -23.55
CA PRO A 201 -2.41 22.68 -22.71
C PRO A 201 -1.74 22.15 -21.43
N ASN A 202 -0.89 22.98 -20.81
CA ASN A 202 -0.15 22.62 -19.60
C ASN A 202 -1.08 22.09 -18.49
N PHE A 203 -0.54 21.22 -17.63
CA PHE A 203 -1.32 20.67 -16.51
C PHE A 203 -1.61 21.73 -15.45
N SER A 204 -2.89 21.94 -15.17
CA SER A 204 -3.44 22.68 -14.03
C SER A 204 -4.47 21.76 -13.39
N GLU A 205 -4.34 21.47 -12.09
CA GLU A 205 -5.37 20.76 -11.32
C GLU A 205 -6.41 21.78 -10.86
N SER A 206 -7.08 22.40 -11.84
CA SER A 206 -8.06 23.46 -11.61
C SER A 206 -9.36 22.92 -11.00
N ASN A 207 -9.74 21.69 -11.36
CA ASN A 207 -10.88 20.98 -10.80
C ASN A 207 -10.53 19.50 -10.51
N PRO A 208 -10.48 19.08 -9.23
CA PRO A 208 -10.19 17.69 -8.87
C PRO A 208 -11.30 16.72 -9.31
N ASP A 209 -12.52 17.20 -9.54
CA ASP A 209 -13.67 16.40 -9.98
C ASP A 209 -13.83 16.35 -11.51
N ASP A 210 -13.13 17.23 -12.25
CA ASP A 210 -13.15 17.27 -13.72
C ASP A 210 -11.75 17.53 -14.29
N LEU A 211 -11.02 16.43 -14.51
CA LEU A 211 -9.67 16.44 -15.07
C LEU A 211 -9.61 16.87 -16.55
N MET A 212 -10.77 16.98 -17.22
CA MET A 212 -10.90 17.32 -18.63
C MET A 212 -11.34 18.76 -18.87
N ALA A 213 -11.64 19.52 -17.82
CA ALA A 213 -12.13 20.91 -17.91
C ALA A 213 -11.24 21.80 -18.79
N ASP A 214 -9.92 21.61 -18.71
CA ASP A 214 -8.94 22.41 -19.46
C ASP A 214 -8.54 21.79 -20.82
N TRP A 215 -9.19 20.72 -21.27
CA TRP A 215 -8.82 20.06 -22.53
C TRP A 215 -9.33 20.83 -23.75
N PHE A 216 -8.65 20.68 -24.88
CA PHE A 216 -9.15 21.25 -26.14
C PHE A 216 -10.52 20.64 -26.47
N THR A 217 -11.53 21.51 -26.56
CA THR A 217 -12.84 21.14 -27.08
C THR A 217 -12.85 21.30 -28.59
N TRP A 218 -13.31 20.28 -29.30
CA TRP A 218 -13.51 20.38 -30.74
C TRP A 218 -14.72 21.27 -31.02
N THR A 219 -14.52 22.44 -31.63
CA THR A 219 -15.59 23.42 -31.87
C THR A 219 -16.30 23.26 -33.22
N GLY A 220 -15.91 22.27 -34.03
CA GLY A 220 -16.41 22.10 -35.41
C GLY A 220 -16.06 23.28 -36.33
N PRO A 221 -16.41 23.19 -37.63
CA PRO A 221 -16.34 24.34 -38.52
C PRO A 221 -17.37 25.39 -38.07
N SER A 222 -16.93 26.64 -37.95
CA SER A 222 -17.83 27.78 -37.80
C SER A 222 -18.63 27.94 -39.09
N ASN A 223 -19.96 27.78 -39.01
CA ASN A 223 -20.91 28.06 -40.10
C ASN A 223 -20.86 29.54 -40.52
#